data_AF-A0A8K0TWK2-F1
#
_entry.id   AF-A0A8K0TWK2-F1
#
_cell.length_a   1.000
_cell.length_b   1.000
_cell.length_c   1.000
_cell.angle_alpha   90.00
_cell.angle_beta   90.00
_cell.angle_gamma   90.00
#
_symmetry.space_group_name_H-M   'P 1'
#
loop_
_entity.id
_entity.type
_entity.pdbx_description
1 polymer ?
#
loop_
_entity_poly.entity_id
_entity_poly.type
_entity_poly.pdbx_seq_one_letter_code
_entity_poly.pdbx_strand_id
1 'polypeptide(L)'
;MTEVQPTTVEVNDAIFCQHLKEVCTDCSFDGREENDGFYGFDFMDREGIEAPPVTVNKDGVYQCKKHGSTGCTQCFGWKKQITKARTAAKKAAKK
;
A
#
# COMPACT_ATOMS: atom_id res chain seq x y z
N MET A 1 29.08 4.19 3.88
CA MET A 1 27.90 3.63 4.55
C MET A 1 26.90 3.37 3.44
N THR A 2 26.66 2.10 3.09
CA THR A 2 25.75 1.77 1.99
C THR A 2 24.34 2.03 2.47
N GLU A 3 23.75 3.13 1.98
CA GLU A 3 22.36 3.49 2.23
C GLU A 3 21.50 2.35 1.67
N VAL A 4 20.93 1.54 2.56
CA VAL A 4 19.91 0.56 2.19
C VAL A 4 18.69 1.39 1.82
N GLN A 5 18.62 1.82 0.56
CA GLN A 5 17.39 2.39 0.02
C GLN A 5 16.29 1.36 0.28
N PRO A 6 15.19 1.73 0.96
CA PRO A 6 14.09 0.81 1.15
C PRO A 6 13.62 0.42 -0.25
N THR A 7 13.81 -0.84 -0.62
CA THR A 7 13.32 -1.37 -1.88
C THR A 7 11.80 -1.30 -1.85
N THR A 8 11.26 -0.27 -2.49
CA THR A 8 9.83 -0.06 -2.66
C THR A 8 9.30 -0.97 -3.75
N VAL A 9 8.11 -1.50 -3.55
CA VAL A 9 7.42 -2.37 -4.49
C VAL A 9 6.12 -1.68 -4.91
N GLU A 10 5.88 -1.65 -6.21
CA GLU A 10 4.69 -1.03 -6.79
C GLU A 10 3.67 -2.12 -7.10
N VAL A 11 2.57 -2.11 -6.36
CA VAL A 11 1.47 -3.07 -6.53
C VAL A 11 0.24 -2.33 -7.00
N ASN A 12 -0.08 -2.43 -8.30
CA ASN A 12 -1.24 -1.78 -8.90
C ASN A 12 -1.30 -0.27 -8.59
N ASP A 13 -0.20 0.43 -8.89
CA ASP A 13 -0.02 1.87 -8.68
C ASP A 13 0.03 2.35 -7.22
N ALA A 14 0.01 1.43 -6.25
CA ALA A 14 0.29 1.75 -4.85
C ALA A 14 1.69 1.29 -4.46
N ILE A 15 2.38 2.13 -3.70
CA ILE A 15 3.75 1.92 -3.23
C ILE A 15 3.70 1.24 -1.85
N PHE A 16 4.46 0.16 -1.72
CA PHE A 16 4.65 -0.59 -0.49
C PHE A 16 6.14 -0.85 -0.26
N CYS A 17 6.52 -1.31 0.94
CA CYS A 17 7.83 -1.91 1.16
C CYS A 17 7.87 -3.38 0.71
N GLN A 18 9.04 -4.03 0.73
CA GLN A 18 9.17 -5.47 0.44
C GLN A 18 8.31 -6.39 1.31
N HIS A 19 7.91 -5.94 2.50
CA HIS A 19 6.97 -6.67 3.36
C HIS A 19 5.51 -6.52 2.95
N LEU A 20 5.24 -5.86 1.81
CA LEU A 20 3.90 -5.59 1.33
C LEU A 20 3.10 -4.74 2.33
N LYS A 21 3.77 -3.80 3.03
CA LYS A 21 3.12 -2.85 3.95
C LYS A 21 3.38 -1.43 3.51
N GLU A 22 2.34 -0.61 3.55
CA GLU A 22 2.44 0.81 3.25
C GLU A 22 3.14 1.56 4.38
N VAL A 23 2.88 1.15 5.63
CA VAL A 23 3.63 1.58 6.80
C VAL A 23 4.32 0.37 7.39
N CYS A 24 5.65 0.38 7.42
CA CYS A 24 6.44 -0.71 7.96
C CYS A 24 7.41 -0.16 9.00
N THR A 25 7.22 -0.53 10.27
CA THR A 25 8.12 -0.18 11.37
C THR A 25 9.49 -0.86 11.24
N ASP A 26 9.52 -2.05 10.64
CA ASP A 26 10.76 -2.81 10.38
C ASP A 26 11.67 -2.10 9.38
N CYS A 27 11.09 -1.59 8.30
CA CYS A 27 11.83 -0.85 7.27
C CYS A 27 11.89 0.65 7.53
N SER A 28 11.17 1.14 8.55
CA SER A 28 10.86 2.57 8.74
C SER A 28 10.36 3.22 7.43
N PHE A 29 9.51 2.50 6.69
CA PHE A 29 8.92 2.97 5.44
C PHE A 29 7.51 3.50 5.70
N ASP A 30 7.22 4.71 5.22
CA ASP A 30 5.89 5.32 5.28
C ASP A 30 5.50 5.84 3.89
N GLY A 31 4.72 5.04 3.16
CA GLY A 31 4.20 5.38 1.85
C GLY A 31 2.82 6.03 1.87
N ARG A 32 2.28 6.40 3.05
CA ARG A 32 0.92 6.94 3.16
C ARG A 32 0.74 8.21 2.35
N GLU A 33 1.69 9.14 2.46
CA GLU A 33 1.64 10.42 1.74
C GLU A 33 1.61 10.21 0.22
N GLU A 34 2.51 9.37 -0.30
CA GLU A 34 2.60 9.05 -1.72
C GLU A 34 1.32 8.38 -2.24
N ASN A 35 0.84 7.35 -1.54
CA ASN A 35 -0.37 6.63 -1.93
C ASN A 35 -1.63 7.50 -1.82
N ASP A 36 -1.80 8.22 -0.70
CA ASP A 36 -2.95 9.11 -0.53
C ASP A 36 -2.96 10.17 -1.64
N GLY A 37 -1.81 10.82 -1.89
CA GLY A 37 -1.66 11.80 -2.98
C GLY A 37 -1.99 11.22 -4.36
N PHE A 38 -1.46 10.04 -4.67
CA PHE A 38 -1.71 9.36 -5.94
C PHE A 38 -3.21 9.06 -6.18
N TYR A 39 -3.94 8.65 -5.13
CA TYR A 39 -5.38 8.37 -5.22
C TYR A 39 -6.27 9.60 -5.01
N GLY A 40 -5.69 10.80 -4.85
CA GLY A 40 -6.40 12.06 -4.70
C GLY A 40 -6.98 12.28 -3.30
N PHE A 41 -6.30 11.77 -2.27
CA PHE A 41 -6.64 11.94 -0.87
C PHE A 41 -5.63 12.83 -0.16
N ASP A 42 -6.09 13.70 0.73
CA ASP A 42 -5.19 14.43 1.62
C ASP A 42 -4.52 13.49 2.62
N PHE A 43 -3.24 13.75 2.88
CA PHE A 43 -2.47 13.09 3.94
C PHE A 43 -3.25 13.09 5.25
N MET A 44 -3.30 11.93 5.88
CA MET A 44 -4.00 11.69 7.13
C MET A 44 -3.24 10.66 7.94
N ASP A 45 -3.15 10.90 9.25
CA ASP A 45 -2.65 9.86 10.16
C ASP A 45 -3.69 8.73 10.25
N ARG A 46 -3.51 7.74 9.38
CA ARG A 46 -4.30 6.51 9.31
C ARG A 46 -3.39 5.31 9.50
N GLU A 47 -3.99 4.20 9.91
CA GLU A 47 -3.31 2.91 9.91
C GLU A 47 -2.88 2.56 8.48
N GLY A 48 -1.61 2.16 8.33
CA GLY A 48 -1.05 1.75 7.06
C GLY A 48 -1.78 0.53 6.52
N ILE A 49 -2.04 0.51 5.21
CA ILE A 49 -2.66 -0.67 4.59
C ILE A 49 -1.61 -1.74 4.26
N GLU A 50 -2.02 -3.00 4.38
CA GLU A 50 -1.20 -4.15 4.02
C GLU A 50 -1.68 -4.72 2.69
N ALA A 51 -0.72 -4.96 1.80
CA ALA A 51 -1.00 -5.55 0.51
C ALA A 51 -1.26 -7.05 0.62
N PRO A 52 -2.28 -7.57 -0.09
CA PRO A 52 -2.61 -8.98 -0.07
C PRO A 52 -1.50 -9.77 -0.78
N PRO A 53 -1.46 -11.11 -0.63
CA PRO A 53 -0.46 -11.94 -1.27
C PRO A 53 -0.44 -11.72 -2.79
N VAL A 54 0.69 -11.23 -3.27
CA VAL A 54 0.99 -10.97 -4.67
C VAL A 54 2.02 -11.97 -5.19
N THR A 55 2.06 -12.13 -6.50
CA THR A 55 3.10 -12.86 -7.22
C THR A 55 3.68 -11.96 -8.29
N VAL A 56 4.94 -12.14 -8.64
CA VAL A 56 5.61 -11.37 -9.69
C VAL A 56 5.49 -12.14 -11.00
N ASN A 57 5.07 -11.47 -12.08
CA ASN A 57 5.07 -12.06 -13.41
C ASN A 57 6.47 -12.00 -14.05
N LYS A 58 6.68 -12.65 -15.20
CA LYS A 58 7.96 -12.65 -15.93
C LYS A 58 8.46 -11.24 -16.28
N ASP A 59 7.54 -10.30 -16.44
CA ASP A 59 7.81 -8.88 -16.71
C ASP A 59 8.18 -8.06 -15.46
N GLY A 60 8.27 -8.70 -14.28
CA GLY A 60 8.56 -8.01 -13.01
C GLY A 60 7.35 -7.31 -12.38
N VAL A 61 6.17 -7.41 -12.99
CA VAL A 61 4.95 -6.75 -12.51
C VAL A 61 4.25 -7.59 -11.43
N TYR A 62 3.82 -6.95 -10.34
CA TYR A 62 3.05 -7.59 -9.28
C TYR A 62 1.61 -7.85 -9.72
N GLN A 63 1.16 -9.10 -9.56
CA GLN A 63 -0.19 -9.54 -9.83
C GLN A 63 -0.77 -10.30 -8.64
N CYS A 64 -2.09 -10.23 -8.48
CA CYS A 64 -2.77 -10.89 -7.37
C CYS A 64 -2.50 -12.40 -7.42
N LYS A 65 -2.04 -13.01 -6.32
CA LYS A 65 -1.76 -14.45 -6.29
C LYS A 65 -3.02 -15.31 -6.50
N LYS A 66 -4.19 -14.81 -6.07
CA LYS A 66 -5.47 -15.52 -6.22
C LYS A 66 -6.05 -15.45 -7.63
N HIS A 67 -5.97 -14.29 -8.27
CA HIS A 67 -6.68 -14.03 -9.53
C HIS A 67 -5.74 -13.89 -10.73
N GLY A 68 -4.42 -13.87 -10.51
CA GLY A 68 -3.42 -13.75 -11.57
C GLY A 68 -3.48 -12.42 -12.34
N SER A 69 -4.08 -11.38 -11.77
CA SER A 69 -4.30 -10.09 -12.45
C SER A 69 -3.52 -8.98 -11.77
N THR A 70 -2.82 -8.18 -12.57
CA THR A 70 -2.13 -6.95 -12.18
C THR A 70 -3.11 -5.83 -11.80
N GLY A 71 -4.34 -5.89 -12.31
CA GLY A 71 -5.43 -4.93 -12.12
C GLY A 71 -6.57 -5.43 -11.23
N CYS A 72 -6.30 -6.35 -10.29
CA CYS A 72 -7.35 -7.02 -9.53
C CYS A 72 -8.06 -6.05 -8.57
N THR A 73 -9.19 -5.46 -8.98
CA THR A 73 -9.97 -4.52 -8.15
C THR A 73 -10.51 -5.12 -6.85
N GLN A 74 -10.62 -6.45 -6.77
CA GLN A 74 -11.05 -7.17 -5.57
C GLN A 74 -9.96 -7.22 -4.48
N CYS A 75 -8.69 -7.27 -4.88
CA CYS A 75 -7.55 -7.37 -3.98
C CYS A 75 -6.80 -6.03 -3.85
N PHE A 76 -6.57 -5.38 -4.98
CA PHE A 76 -5.87 -4.11 -5.15
C PHE A 76 -6.82 -2.91 -5.23
N GLY A 77 -7.99 -3.01 -4.59
CA GLY A 77 -8.90 -1.87 -4.46
C GLY A 77 -8.39 -0.82 -3.48
N TRP A 78 -7.17 -0.30 -3.67
CA TRP A 78 -6.45 0.56 -2.72
C TRP A 78 -7.23 1.80 -2.35
N LYS A 79 -7.81 2.49 -3.33
CA LYS A 79 -8.72 3.62 -3.09
C LYS A 79 -9.81 3.30 -2.05
N LYS A 80 -10.41 2.10 -2.12
CA LYS A 80 -11.44 1.65 -1.18
C LYS A 80 -10.84 1.27 0.17
N GLN A 81 -9.66 0.65 0.20
CA GLN A 81 -8.95 0.32 1.44
C GLN A 81 -8.53 1.58 2.20
N ILE A 82 -7.91 2.53 1.51
CA ILE A 82 -7.53 3.84 2.02
C ILE A 82 -8.76 4.58 2.56
N THR A 83 -9.86 4.62 1.81
CA THR A 83 -11.11 5.26 2.30
C THR A 83 -11.61 4.63 3.60
N LYS A 84 -11.55 3.29 3.72
CA LYS A 84 -11.92 2.59 4.96
C LYS A 84 -10.97 2.91 6.11
N ALA A 85 -9.66 2.89 5.86
CA ALA A 85 -8.63 3.22 6.86
C ALA A 85 -8.80 4.67 7.36
N ARG A 86 -9.02 5.64 6.46
CA ARG A 86 -9.36 7.03 6.80
C ARG A 86 -10.62 7.12 7.64
N THR A 87 -11.66 6.36 7.30
CA THR A 87 -12.91 6.33 8.09
C THR A 87 -12.67 5.76 9.49
N ALA A 88 -11.85 4.71 9.62
CA ALA A 88 -11.48 4.13 10.89
C ALA A 88 -10.66 5.11 11.74
N ALA A 89 -9.67 5.79 11.15
CA ALA A 89 -8.86 6.82 11.79
C ALA A 89 -9.71 8.00 12.30
N LYS A 90 -10.64 8.51 11.47
CA LYS A 90 -11.60 9.56 11.89
C LYS A 90 -12.50 9.14 13.05
N LYS A 91 -12.86 7.85 13.14
CA LYS A 91 -13.63 7.30 14.27
C LYS A 91 -12.76 7.17 15.52
N ALA A 92 -11.51 6.75 15.37
CA ALA A 92 -10.56 6.65 16.48
C ALA A 92 -10.24 8.02 17.07
N ALA A 93 -10.08 9.05 16.24
CA ALA A 93 -9.82 10.44 16.67
C ALA A 93 -11.00 11.11 17.39
N LYS A 94 -12.21 10.53 17.34
CA LYS A 94 -13.40 11.01 18.05
C LYS A 94 -13.60 10.37 19.42
N LYS A 95 -12.74 9.43 19.81
CA LYS A 95 -12.71 8.84 21.16
C LYS A 95 -11.63 9.51 21.99
#